data_AF-A0A9C6U177-F1
#
_entry.id   AF-A0A9C6U177-F1
#
_cell.length_a   1.000
_cell.length_b   1.000
_cell.length_c   1.000
_cell.angle_alpha   90.00
_cell.angle_beta   90.00
_cell.angle_gamma   90.00
#
_symmetry.space_group_name_H-M   'P 1'
#
loop_
_entity.id
_entity.type
_entity.pdbx_description
1 polymer ?
#
loop_
_entity_poly.entity_id
_entity_poly.type
_entity_poly.pdbx_seq_one_letter_code
_entity_poly.pdbx_strand_id
1 'polypeptide(L)'
;MYPARVALQGPRPARAAAAAGTNGSNGGGGGAYNSNASTRGRGSVKVQVKPFTKESLDRLESKTVQLVRDYGFQPRRKLSVEDGSVLPGKFEPFPSDLYGRPLEEIDNFIYDETFCVVSKRFRKNYIHRFTATSSFFFFSPWNRTRRVCIWLSTNQLFDYFVMATILLNCVFLAMTEPMEQAEYIFLAIYTAEMIIKSVAKGFILNKYTYLRNPWNWLDFVVITSGYATIGMEVGNLAGLRTFRVLRALKTVSIMPGLKTIINALLHSFKQLAEVMTLTIFCLMVFALFALQVYMGELRNKCVRNIEADNVTAADWRE
;
A
#
# COMPACT_ATOMS: atom_id res chain seq x y z
N MET A 1 16.32 50.25 -11.55
CA MET A 1 15.05 49.71 -12.07
C MET A 1 14.91 48.27 -11.57
N TYR A 2 14.24 48.08 -10.43
CA TYR A 2 13.64 46.84 -9.88
C TYR A 2 12.83 47.31 -8.64
N PRO A 3 11.51 47.09 -8.55
CA PRO A 3 10.74 47.59 -7.42
C PRO A 3 10.69 46.62 -6.24
N ALA A 4 10.45 47.24 -5.08
CA ALA A 4 10.53 46.75 -3.71
C ALA A 4 9.62 45.57 -3.34
N ARG A 5 10.12 44.73 -2.42
CA ARG A 5 9.36 43.76 -1.62
C ARG A 5 8.52 44.50 -0.57
N VAL A 6 7.22 44.25 -0.55
CA VAL A 6 6.31 44.62 0.56
C VAL A 6 6.18 43.42 1.50
N ALA A 7 6.67 43.59 2.73
CA ALA A 7 6.44 42.66 3.84
C ALA A 7 5.13 43.05 4.54
N LEU A 8 4.14 42.14 4.53
CA LEU A 8 2.92 42.28 5.33
C LEU A 8 3.10 41.55 6.67
N GLN A 9 3.08 42.35 7.73
CA GLN A 9 3.17 41.94 9.13
C GLN A 9 1.77 41.53 9.62
N GLY A 10 1.58 40.23 9.85
CA GLY A 10 0.39 39.69 10.55
C GLY A 10 0.62 39.54 12.06
N PRO A 11 -0.43 39.59 12.90
CA PRO A 11 -0.31 39.77 14.35
C PRO A 11 0.18 38.49 15.07
N ARG A 12 1.05 38.69 16.05
CA ARG A 12 1.63 37.65 16.92
C ARG A 12 0.55 37.09 17.87
N PRO A 13 0.43 35.76 18.06
CA PRO A 13 -0.37 35.20 19.14
C PRO A 13 0.33 35.35 20.49
N ALA A 14 -0.46 35.73 21.50
CA ALA A 14 -0.06 35.97 22.87
C ALA A 14 0.46 34.70 23.57
N ARG A 15 1.56 34.86 24.32
CA ARG A 15 2.06 33.94 25.34
C ARG A 15 1.01 33.81 26.45
N ALA A 16 0.44 32.62 26.65
CA ALA A 16 -0.24 32.26 27.89
C ALA A 16 0.68 31.33 28.69
N ALA A 17 0.98 31.77 29.91
CA ALA A 17 1.92 31.18 30.85
C ALA A 17 1.42 29.84 31.38
N ALA A 18 2.35 28.90 31.51
CA ALA A 18 2.20 27.71 32.34
C ALA A 18 2.35 28.11 33.81
N ALA A 19 1.32 27.88 34.62
CA ALA A 19 1.41 27.92 36.08
C ALA A 19 1.13 26.51 36.61
N ALA A 20 2.15 25.94 37.25
CA ALA A 20 2.06 24.78 38.11
C ALA A 20 1.38 25.17 39.43
N GLY A 21 0.52 24.29 39.96
CA GLY A 21 -0.14 24.45 41.24
C GLY A 21 -0.50 23.10 41.84
N THR A 22 0.25 22.72 42.86
CA THR A 22 0.18 21.52 43.70
C THR A 22 -0.88 21.60 44.80
N ASN A 23 -1.26 20.41 45.32
CA ASN A 23 -1.90 20.14 46.63
C ASN A 23 -3.36 20.63 46.77
N GLY A 24 -4.26 19.98 47.52
CA GLY A 24 -4.15 18.90 48.49
C GLY A 24 -5.47 18.87 49.29
N SER A 25 -5.79 17.69 49.80
CA SER A 25 -6.77 17.30 50.82
C SER A 25 -7.50 18.39 51.62
N ASN A 26 -8.83 18.31 51.72
CA ASN A 26 -9.51 18.35 53.03
C ASN A 26 -10.96 17.79 52.96
N GLY A 27 -11.39 17.12 54.03
CA GLY A 27 -12.65 16.39 54.10
C GLY A 27 -13.79 17.07 54.88
N GLY A 28 -14.90 16.34 54.98
CA GLY A 28 -15.86 16.42 56.10
C GLY A 28 -17.21 17.11 55.82
N GLY A 29 -18.29 16.33 55.83
CA GLY A 29 -19.52 16.70 56.55
C GLY A 29 -20.83 16.91 55.75
N GLY A 30 -21.68 15.87 55.75
CA GLY A 30 -23.12 15.99 56.07
C GLY A 30 -24.11 16.45 54.99
N GLY A 31 -25.11 15.60 54.68
CA GLY A 31 -26.35 16.03 54.04
C GLY A 31 -26.99 14.98 53.13
N ALA A 32 -27.89 14.17 53.69
CA ALA A 32 -28.65 13.13 53.01
C ALA A 32 -29.54 13.69 51.89
N TYR A 33 -29.53 13.08 50.70
CA TYR A 33 -30.72 12.95 49.85
C TYR A 33 -30.65 11.68 48.99
N ASN A 34 -31.83 11.15 48.77
CA ASN A 34 -32.17 9.77 48.43
C ASN A 34 -32.02 9.46 46.93
N SER A 35 -31.62 8.22 46.66
CA SER A 35 -32.02 7.32 45.56
C SER A 35 -31.98 7.74 44.08
N ASN A 36 -31.41 6.81 43.29
CA ASN A 36 -31.60 6.55 41.86
C ASN A 36 -30.94 7.52 40.86
N ALA A 37 -29.69 7.22 40.49
CA ALA A 37 -29.17 7.59 39.18
C ALA A 37 -28.38 6.43 38.57
N SER A 38 -28.95 5.94 37.47
CA SER A 38 -28.48 4.90 36.57
C SER A 38 -26.98 4.88 36.31
N THR A 39 -26.44 3.65 36.31
CA THR A 39 -25.24 3.24 35.60
C THR A 39 -25.27 3.80 34.17
N ARG A 40 -24.61 4.94 33.95
CA ARG A 40 -24.29 5.44 32.60
C ARG A 40 -23.25 4.53 31.98
N GLY A 41 -23.73 3.45 31.37
CA GLY A 41 -23.02 2.77 30.31
C GLY A 41 -22.65 3.81 29.25
N ARG A 42 -21.36 3.94 28.95
CA ARG A 42 -20.81 4.80 27.92
C ARG A 42 -21.24 4.22 26.56
N GLY A 43 -22.50 4.43 26.18
CA GLY A 43 -23.03 4.03 24.89
C GLY A 43 -22.24 4.71 23.79
N SER A 44 -21.53 3.94 22.98
CA SER A 44 -20.93 4.43 21.74
C SER A 44 -22.04 5.00 20.87
N VAL A 45 -22.01 6.30 20.62
CA VAL A 45 -22.92 6.95 19.66
C VAL A 45 -22.70 6.27 18.30
N LYS A 46 -23.69 5.50 17.85
CA LYS A 46 -23.66 4.78 16.56
C LYS A 46 -23.88 5.80 15.45
N VAL A 47 -22.90 5.94 14.57
CA VAL A 47 -22.96 6.91 13.46
C VAL A 47 -23.68 6.27 12.28
N GLN A 48 -24.72 6.94 11.76
CA GLN A 48 -25.53 6.44 10.65
C GLN A 48 -24.82 6.67 9.31
N VAL A 49 -24.67 5.61 8.51
CA VAL A 49 -24.05 5.65 7.18
C VAL A 49 -25.12 5.95 6.14
N LYS A 50 -24.85 6.90 5.22
CA LYS A 50 -25.78 7.33 4.17
C LYS A 50 -25.34 6.88 2.79
N PRO A 51 -26.27 6.55 1.87
CA PRO A 51 -25.94 6.24 0.49
C PRO A 51 -25.42 7.48 -0.26
N PHE A 52 -24.50 7.28 -1.20
CA PHE A 52 -23.93 8.35 -2.00
C PHE A 52 -24.93 8.80 -3.08
N THR A 53 -25.46 10.02 -2.96
CA THR A 53 -26.36 10.66 -3.93
C THR A 53 -25.68 11.87 -4.60
N LYS A 54 -26.32 12.45 -5.63
CA LYS A 54 -25.78 13.67 -6.28
C LYS A 54 -25.65 14.82 -5.28
N GLU A 55 -26.64 14.96 -4.40
CA GLU A 55 -26.61 15.92 -3.29
C GLU A 55 -25.45 15.66 -2.32
N SER A 56 -25.05 14.40 -2.13
CA SER A 56 -23.87 14.05 -1.33
C SER A 56 -22.58 14.59 -1.96
N LEU A 57 -22.47 14.58 -3.29
CA LEU A 57 -21.30 15.12 -4.00
C LEU A 57 -21.23 16.64 -3.83
N ASP A 58 -22.34 17.36 -4.03
CA ASP A 58 -22.40 18.83 -3.86
C ASP A 58 -22.07 19.26 -2.42
N ARG A 59 -22.55 18.48 -1.43
CA ARG A 59 -22.19 18.68 -0.01
C ARG A 59 -20.70 18.46 0.24
N LEU A 60 -20.08 17.53 -0.46
CA LEU A 60 -18.67 17.18 -0.29
C LEU A 60 -17.76 18.23 -0.91
N GLU A 61 -18.14 18.78 -2.07
CA GLU A 61 -17.49 19.94 -2.68
C GLU A 61 -17.58 21.16 -1.75
N SER A 62 -18.79 21.48 -1.26
CA SER A 62 -19.02 22.59 -0.32
C SER A 62 -18.20 22.45 0.96
N LYS A 63 -18.15 21.24 1.52
CA LYS A 63 -17.37 20.92 2.72
C LYS A 63 -15.87 21.03 2.47
N THR A 64 -15.39 20.64 1.29
CA THR A 64 -13.99 20.79 0.89
C THR A 64 -13.61 22.27 0.87
N VAL A 65 -14.42 23.12 0.25
CA VAL A 65 -14.21 24.57 0.22
C VAL A 65 -14.19 25.16 1.64
N GLN A 66 -15.11 24.72 2.50
CA GLN A 66 -15.16 25.16 3.91
C GLN A 66 -13.91 24.73 4.69
N LEU A 67 -13.45 23.49 4.53
CA LEU A 67 -12.24 23.00 5.18
C LEU A 67 -10.99 23.75 4.72
N VAL A 68 -10.86 24.04 3.41
CA VAL A 68 -9.75 24.84 2.87
C VAL A 68 -9.77 26.27 3.46
N ARG A 69 -10.96 26.84 3.64
CA ARG A 69 -11.13 28.16 4.25
C ARG A 69 -10.73 28.18 5.73
N ASP A 70 -11.13 27.15 6.49
CA ASP A 70 -10.94 27.09 7.95
C ASP A 70 -9.52 26.65 8.35
N TYR A 71 -8.89 25.75 7.57
CA TYR A 71 -7.63 25.08 7.95
C TYR A 71 -6.49 25.25 6.95
N GLY A 72 -6.75 25.85 5.78
CA GLY A 72 -5.79 25.96 4.67
C GLY A 72 -5.64 24.67 3.85
N PHE A 73 -4.73 24.66 2.87
CA PHE A 73 -4.53 23.52 1.96
C PHE A 73 -3.84 22.29 2.59
N GLN A 74 -3.42 22.36 3.86
CA GLN A 74 -2.70 21.25 4.51
C GLN A 74 -3.57 20.54 5.57
N PRO A 75 -3.75 19.21 5.47
CA PRO A 75 -4.55 18.46 6.44
C PRO A 75 -3.86 18.43 7.82
N ARG A 76 -4.53 18.95 8.86
CA ARG A 76 -4.00 19.03 10.23
C ARG A 76 -4.11 17.73 11.05
N ARG A 77 -4.82 16.70 10.57
CA ARG A 77 -5.02 15.42 11.27
C ARG A 77 -4.77 14.22 10.36
N LYS A 78 -4.20 13.17 10.94
CA LYS A 78 -4.11 11.84 10.31
C LYS A 78 -5.52 11.29 10.10
N LEU A 79 -5.70 10.59 8.98
CA LEU A 79 -6.95 9.96 8.57
C LEU A 79 -7.38 8.92 9.61
N SER A 80 -8.66 8.88 9.98
CA SER A 80 -9.12 7.98 11.05
C SER A 80 -9.17 6.51 10.61
N VAL A 81 -9.26 6.27 9.31
CA VAL A 81 -9.42 4.95 8.69
C VAL A 81 -8.59 4.95 7.41
N GLU A 82 -7.83 3.90 7.09
CA GLU A 82 -7.07 3.80 5.83
C GLU A 82 -7.82 2.94 4.80
N ASP A 83 -7.55 3.11 3.49
CA ASP A 83 -8.15 2.28 2.43
C ASP A 83 -7.79 0.80 2.65
N GLY A 84 -8.80 -0.07 2.68
CA GLY A 84 -8.62 -1.51 2.94
C GLY A 84 -8.48 -1.89 4.42
N SER A 85 -8.74 -0.97 5.36
CA SER A 85 -8.79 -1.29 6.80
C SER A 85 -10.15 -1.86 7.22
N VAL A 86 -10.16 -2.53 8.39
CA VAL A 86 -11.38 -3.09 8.99
C VAL A 86 -12.26 -1.96 9.52
N LEU A 87 -13.56 -2.05 9.24
CA LEU A 87 -14.58 -1.12 9.74
C LEU A 87 -14.51 -1.03 11.27
N PRO A 88 -14.32 0.17 11.85
CA PRO A 88 -14.35 0.34 13.30
C PRO A 88 -15.71 -0.05 13.88
N GLY A 89 -15.73 -0.67 15.08
CA GLY A 89 -16.96 -1.14 15.74
C GLY A 89 -18.01 -0.06 16.05
N LYS A 90 -17.70 1.23 15.84
CA LYS A 90 -18.66 2.34 15.92
C LYS A 90 -19.77 2.28 14.85
N PHE A 91 -19.53 1.55 13.76
CA PHE A 91 -20.45 1.43 12.61
C PHE A 91 -21.14 0.05 12.54
N GLU A 92 -21.00 -0.78 13.58
CA GLU A 92 -21.61 -2.11 13.64
C GLU A 92 -22.90 -2.09 14.51
N PRO A 93 -24.00 -2.74 14.11
CA PRO A 93 -24.19 -3.57 12.92
C PRO A 93 -24.36 -2.74 11.63
N PHE A 94 -23.66 -3.14 10.57
CA PHE A 94 -23.79 -2.52 9.25
C PHE A 94 -25.03 -3.09 8.53
N PRO A 95 -25.95 -2.25 8.03
CA PRO A 95 -27.19 -2.70 7.38
C PRO A 95 -26.89 -3.50 6.10
N SER A 96 -27.60 -4.61 5.92
CA SER A 96 -27.37 -5.56 4.82
C SER A 96 -27.67 -5.00 3.41
N ASP A 97 -28.56 -4.02 3.29
CA ASP A 97 -28.92 -3.40 2.00
C ASP A 97 -27.85 -2.43 1.45
N LEU A 98 -26.86 -2.06 2.27
CA LEU A 98 -25.82 -1.08 1.90
C LEU A 98 -24.49 -1.71 1.46
N TYR A 99 -24.36 -3.05 1.45
CA TYR A 99 -23.13 -3.71 0.98
C TYR A 99 -22.93 -3.50 -0.53
N GLY A 100 -21.71 -3.17 -0.94
CA GLY A 100 -21.36 -2.98 -2.35
C GLY A 100 -22.00 -1.77 -3.02
N ARG A 101 -22.73 -0.92 -2.29
CA ARG A 101 -23.26 0.36 -2.76
C ARG A 101 -22.29 1.50 -2.42
N PRO A 102 -22.23 2.56 -3.23
CA PRO A 102 -21.45 3.75 -2.88
C PRO A 102 -22.12 4.48 -1.71
N LEU A 103 -21.32 4.81 -0.70
CA LEU A 103 -21.72 5.45 0.56
C LEU A 103 -20.98 6.79 0.69
N GLU A 104 -21.61 7.72 1.42
CA GLU A 104 -20.96 8.97 1.78
C GLU A 104 -19.65 8.73 2.55
N GLU A 105 -18.66 9.61 2.35
CA GLU A 105 -17.38 9.52 3.03
C GLU A 105 -17.57 9.63 4.56
N ILE A 106 -16.94 8.69 5.27
CA ILE A 106 -17.10 8.53 6.72
C ILE A 106 -16.21 9.53 7.48
N ASP A 107 -15.08 9.93 6.87
CA ASP A 107 -14.12 10.86 7.46
C ASP A 107 -14.51 12.32 7.23
N ASN A 108 -14.59 13.10 8.32
CA ASN A 108 -15.02 14.50 8.26
C ASN A 108 -13.95 15.49 7.76
N PHE A 109 -12.69 15.08 7.69
CA PHE A 109 -11.53 15.95 7.41
C PHE A 109 -10.82 15.60 6.09
N ILE A 110 -11.52 14.95 5.16
CA ILE A 110 -11.04 14.71 3.80
C ILE A 110 -11.31 15.96 2.94
N TYR A 111 -10.29 16.38 2.19
CA TYR A 111 -10.34 17.48 1.21
C TYR A 111 -10.52 16.96 -0.22
N ASP A 112 -10.49 15.64 -0.40
CA ASP A 112 -10.53 15.00 -1.71
C ASP A 112 -11.95 14.48 -1.98
N GLU A 113 -12.43 14.57 -3.22
CA GLU A 113 -13.74 14.05 -3.58
C GLU A 113 -13.75 12.51 -3.59
N THR A 114 -14.13 11.87 -2.49
CA THR A 114 -14.16 10.41 -2.35
C THR A 114 -15.49 9.88 -1.84
N PHE A 115 -15.76 8.61 -2.17
CA PHE A 115 -16.86 7.84 -1.60
C PHE A 115 -16.36 6.49 -1.10
N CYS A 116 -17.06 5.94 -0.12
CA CYS A 116 -16.72 4.67 0.51
C CYS A 116 -17.61 3.55 -0.01
N VAL A 117 -17.07 2.35 -0.13
CA VAL A 117 -17.86 1.13 -0.33
C VAL A 117 -17.44 0.13 0.73
N VAL A 118 -18.41 -0.46 1.40
CA VAL A 118 -18.16 -1.49 2.41
C VAL A 118 -18.36 -2.86 1.77
N SER A 119 -17.35 -3.71 1.91
CA SER A 119 -17.38 -5.12 1.51
C SER A 119 -17.32 -6.01 2.75
N LYS A 120 -18.03 -7.13 2.71
CA LYS A 120 -17.87 -8.18 3.72
C LYS A 120 -16.81 -9.14 3.23
N ARG A 121 -15.79 -9.40 4.06
CA ARG A 121 -14.72 -10.36 3.75
C ARG A 121 -14.34 -11.15 4.99
N PHE A 122 -14.41 -12.48 4.90
CA PHE A 122 -14.04 -13.42 5.98
C PHE A 122 -14.55 -12.99 7.38
N ARG A 123 -15.87 -12.70 7.49
CA ARG A 123 -16.57 -12.25 8.72
C ARG A 123 -16.24 -10.84 9.23
N LYS A 124 -15.36 -10.08 8.60
CA LYS A 124 -15.10 -8.66 8.91
C LYS A 124 -15.55 -7.76 7.77
N ASN A 125 -15.91 -6.52 8.09
CA ASN A 125 -16.29 -5.53 7.10
C ASN A 125 -15.06 -4.68 6.76
N TYR A 126 -14.75 -4.54 5.48
CA TYR A 126 -13.62 -3.74 4.99
C TYR A 126 -14.14 -2.52 4.25
N ILE A 127 -13.47 -1.39 4.46
CA ILE A 127 -13.78 -0.14 3.76
C ILE A 127 -12.86 0.00 2.56
N HIS A 128 -13.46 0.19 1.39
CA HIS A 128 -12.74 0.56 0.18
C HIS A 128 -13.09 2.00 -0.19
N ARG A 129 -12.07 2.82 -0.42
CA ARG A 129 -12.25 4.20 -0.89
C ARG A 129 -12.08 4.31 -2.39
N PHE A 130 -12.94 5.10 -3.00
CA PHE A 130 -12.95 5.38 -4.43
C PHE A 130 -13.05 6.89 -4.66
N THR A 131 -12.43 7.37 -5.74
CA THR A 131 -12.51 8.78 -6.15
C THR A 131 -13.89 9.08 -6.76
N ALA A 132 -14.55 10.17 -6.40
CA ALA A 132 -15.85 10.58 -6.96
C ALA A 132 -15.72 11.38 -8.28
N THR A 133 -14.51 11.69 -8.71
CA THR A 133 -14.21 12.30 -10.00
C THR A 133 -14.44 11.34 -11.19
N SER A 134 -14.67 11.85 -12.40
CA SER A 134 -14.76 11.03 -13.63
C SER A 134 -13.49 10.21 -13.89
N SER A 135 -13.65 8.90 -14.05
CA SER A 135 -12.55 7.99 -14.46
C SER A 135 -12.36 8.08 -15.98
N PHE A 136 -11.11 8.15 -16.47
CA PHE A 136 -10.78 8.29 -17.90
C PHE A 136 -11.47 9.47 -18.62
N PHE A 137 -11.84 10.53 -17.89
CA PHE A 137 -12.63 11.67 -18.39
C PHE A 137 -14.04 11.36 -18.94
N PHE A 138 -14.35 10.11 -19.32
CA PHE A 138 -15.64 9.67 -19.87
C PHE A 138 -16.54 8.95 -18.86
N PHE A 139 -15.99 8.30 -17.82
CA PHE A 139 -16.77 7.49 -16.88
C PHE A 139 -17.10 8.26 -15.60
N SER A 140 -18.19 9.00 -15.66
CA SER A 140 -18.83 9.61 -14.47
C SER A 140 -19.19 8.54 -13.42
N PRO A 141 -19.17 8.83 -12.11
CA PRO A 141 -19.60 7.91 -11.05
C PRO A 141 -20.98 7.31 -11.25
N TRP A 142 -21.84 8.03 -11.99
CA TRP A 142 -23.22 7.67 -12.26
C TRP A 142 -23.40 6.66 -13.39
N ASN A 143 -22.35 6.36 -14.16
CA ASN A 143 -22.45 5.42 -15.27
C ASN A 143 -22.65 3.98 -14.77
N ARG A 144 -23.57 3.25 -15.41
CA ARG A 144 -23.88 1.85 -15.07
C ARG A 144 -22.64 0.95 -15.13
N THR A 145 -21.78 1.15 -16.13
CA THR A 145 -20.53 0.41 -16.31
C THR A 145 -19.60 0.54 -15.10
N ARG A 146 -19.37 1.78 -14.64
CA ARG A 146 -18.54 2.03 -13.46
C ARG A 146 -19.14 1.44 -12.18
N ARG A 147 -20.46 1.53 -12.01
CA ARG A 147 -21.15 0.90 -10.87
C ARG A 147 -21.00 -0.62 -10.86
N VAL A 148 -21.11 -1.27 -12.04
CA VAL A 148 -20.87 -2.70 -12.18
C VAL A 148 -19.41 -3.04 -11.91
N CYS A 149 -18.44 -2.26 -12.40
CA CYS A 149 -17.02 -2.48 -12.12
C CYS A 149 -16.71 -2.33 -10.62
N ILE A 150 -17.30 -1.36 -9.92
CA ILE A 150 -17.15 -1.19 -8.47
C ILE A 150 -17.75 -2.41 -7.75
N TRP A 151 -18.97 -2.81 -8.12
CA TRP A 151 -19.61 -3.97 -7.52
C TRP A 151 -18.79 -5.24 -7.73
N LEU A 152 -18.30 -5.47 -8.95
CA LEU A 152 -17.50 -6.64 -9.32
C LEU A 152 -16.13 -6.63 -8.62
N SER A 153 -15.42 -5.49 -8.62
CA SER A 153 -14.11 -5.34 -7.97
C SER A 153 -14.19 -5.46 -6.45
N THR A 154 -15.35 -5.18 -5.86
CA THR A 154 -15.57 -5.26 -4.41
C THR A 154 -16.08 -6.64 -3.98
N ASN A 155 -16.46 -7.48 -4.95
CA ASN A 155 -17.07 -8.78 -4.68
C ASN A 155 -16.01 -9.79 -4.22
N GLN A 156 -16.26 -10.43 -3.08
CA GLN A 156 -15.31 -11.38 -2.48
C GLN A 156 -15.09 -12.62 -3.36
N LEU A 157 -16.12 -13.04 -4.12
CA LEU A 157 -16.01 -14.16 -5.06
C LEU A 157 -15.02 -13.87 -6.19
N PHE A 158 -14.97 -12.62 -6.66
CA PHE A 158 -14.04 -12.20 -7.70
C PHE A 158 -12.59 -12.25 -7.21
N ASP A 159 -12.33 -11.77 -5.99
CA ASP A 159 -11.02 -11.89 -5.36
C ASP A 159 -10.60 -13.36 -5.19
N TYR A 160 -11.51 -14.26 -4.81
CA TYR A 160 -11.20 -15.69 -4.73
C TYR A 160 -10.92 -16.33 -6.09
N PHE A 161 -11.68 -15.96 -7.11
CA PHE A 161 -11.45 -16.42 -8.48
C PHE A 161 -10.04 -16.03 -8.95
N VAL A 162 -9.65 -14.77 -8.79
CA VAL A 162 -8.29 -14.31 -9.13
C VAL A 162 -7.24 -15.05 -8.30
N MET A 163 -7.45 -15.22 -6.99
CA MET A 163 -6.53 -15.99 -6.14
C MET A 163 -6.37 -17.44 -6.61
N ALA A 164 -7.46 -18.11 -6.98
CA ALA A 164 -7.42 -19.46 -7.51
C ALA A 164 -6.63 -19.53 -8.82
N THR A 165 -6.79 -18.54 -9.71
CA THR A 165 -6.01 -18.49 -10.96
C THR A 165 -4.52 -18.26 -10.72
N ILE A 166 -4.13 -17.49 -9.69
CA ILE A 166 -2.72 -17.32 -9.31
C ILE A 166 -2.15 -18.63 -8.78
N LEU A 167 -2.87 -19.32 -7.89
CA LEU A 167 -2.43 -20.62 -7.37
C LEU A 167 -2.29 -21.65 -8.49
N LEU A 168 -3.27 -21.70 -9.40
CA LEU A 168 -3.21 -22.57 -10.57
C LEU A 168 -2.00 -22.22 -11.46
N ASN A 169 -1.74 -20.94 -11.70
CA ASN A 169 -0.56 -20.50 -12.46
C ASN A 169 0.76 -20.92 -11.79
N CYS A 170 0.84 -20.87 -10.45
CA CYS A 170 2.01 -21.37 -9.72
C CYS A 170 2.19 -22.89 -9.87
N VAL A 171 1.10 -23.66 -9.91
CA VAL A 171 1.16 -25.11 -10.18
C VAL A 171 1.68 -25.37 -11.60
N PHE A 172 1.16 -24.67 -12.60
CA PHE A 172 1.67 -24.77 -13.98
C PHE A 172 3.14 -24.37 -14.10
N LEU A 173 3.61 -23.41 -13.30
CA LEU A 173 5.01 -22.99 -13.28
C LEU A 173 5.94 -24.05 -12.65
N ALA A 174 5.41 -24.87 -11.73
CA ALA A 174 6.17 -25.95 -11.11
C ALA A 174 6.27 -27.20 -12.00
N MET A 175 5.43 -27.31 -13.03
CA MET A 175 5.50 -28.41 -14.00
C MET A 175 6.70 -28.21 -14.93
N THR A 176 7.38 -29.30 -15.26
CA THR A 176 8.59 -29.29 -16.11
C THR A 176 8.29 -28.90 -17.56
N GLU A 177 7.07 -29.15 -18.03
CA GLU A 177 6.64 -28.82 -19.39
C GLU A 177 5.83 -27.52 -19.41
N PRO A 178 6.35 -26.43 -20.02
CA PRO A 178 5.66 -25.16 -20.04
C PRO A 178 4.49 -25.17 -21.03
N MET A 179 3.27 -24.98 -20.52
CA MET A 179 2.08 -24.81 -21.36
C MET A 179 1.88 -23.33 -21.72
N GLU A 180 2.44 -22.88 -22.85
CA GLU A 180 2.38 -21.48 -23.29
C GLU A 180 0.93 -20.95 -23.43
N GLN A 181 0.01 -21.78 -23.93
CA GLN A 181 -1.41 -21.45 -24.08
C GLN A 181 -2.07 -21.04 -22.75
N ALA A 182 -1.73 -21.76 -21.66
CA ALA A 182 -2.26 -21.44 -20.34
C ALA A 182 -1.74 -20.07 -19.85
N GLU A 183 -0.50 -19.73 -20.17
CA GLU A 183 0.09 -18.45 -19.77
C GLU A 183 -0.59 -17.24 -20.40
N TYR A 184 -1.02 -17.34 -21.66
CA TYR A 184 -1.81 -16.32 -22.33
C TYR A 184 -3.18 -16.14 -21.67
N ILE A 185 -3.83 -17.25 -21.29
CA ILE A 185 -5.13 -17.22 -20.59
C ILE A 185 -4.97 -16.54 -19.23
N PHE A 186 -3.96 -16.90 -18.44
CA PHE A 186 -3.69 -16.25 -17.15
C PHE A 186 -3.39 -14.75 -17.31
N LEU A 187 -2.58 -14.38 -18.29
CA LEU A 187 -2.31 -12.98 -18.59
C LEU A 187 -3.59 -12.21 -18.95
N ALA A 188 -4.44 -12.78 -19.80
CA ALA A 188 -5.72 -12.18 -20.18
C ALA A 188 -6.64 -11.96 -18.97
N ILE A 189 -6.71 -12.93 -18.06
CA ILE A 189 -7.48 -12.82 -16.80
C ILE A 189 -6.94 -11.67 -15.93
N TYR A 190 -5.61 -11.56 -15.77
CA TYR A 190 -5.00 -10.49 -14.98
C TYR A 190 -5.18 -9.12 -15.62
N THR A 191 -5.10 -9.03 -16.96
CA THR A 191 -5.39 -7.79 -17.69
C THR A 191 -6.84 -7.38 -17.49
N ALA A 192 -7.80 -8.31 -17.59
CA ALA A 192 -9.21 -8.02 -17.37
C ALA A 192 -9.48 -7.51 -15.95
N GLU A 193 -8.87 -8.13 -14.93
CA GLU A 193 -8.93 -7.66 -13.55
C GLU A 193 -8.38 -6.24 -13.39
N MET A 194 -7.21 -5.94 -13.96
CA MET A 194 -6.60 -4.62 -13.91
C MET A 194 -7.47 -3.57 -14.59
N ILE A 195 -8.09 -3.89 -15.73
CA ILE A 195 -9.04 -3.01 -16.41
C ILE A 195 -10.27 -2.74 -15.52
N ILE A 196 -10.87 -3.78 -14.92
CA ILE A 196 -12.03 -3.62 -14.02
C ILE A 196 -11.67 -2.71 -12.84
N LYS A 197 -10.51 -2.94 -12.21
CA LYS A 197 -10.04 -2.15 -11.06
C LYS A 197 -9.67 -0.71 -11.44
N SER A 198 -9.06 -0.51 -12.61
CA SER A 198 -8.69 0.83 -13.10
C SER A 198 -9.91 1.65 -13.52
N VAL A 199 -10.95 1.03 -14.09
CA VAL A 199 -12.22 1.71 -14.35
C VAL A 199 -12.94 2.09 -13.05
N ALA A 200 -12.93 1.19 -12.04
CA ALA A 200 -13.56 1.44 -10.74
C ALA A 200 -12.90 2.60 -9.97
N LYS A 201 -11.56 2.60 -9.88
CA LYS A 201 -10.77 3.58 -9.08
C LYS A 201 -10.28 4.80 -9.87
N GLY A 202 -10.29 4.75 -11.21
CA GLY A 202 -9.64 5.73 -12.08
C GLY A 202 -8.16 5.39 -12.36
N PHE A 203 -7.59 6.00 -13.40
CA PHE A 203 -6.25 5.66 -13.92
C PHE A 203 -5.07 6.44 -13.31
N ILE A 204 -5.00 7.78 -13.46
CA ILE A 204 -3.85 8.61 -12.99
C ILE A 204 -4.20 9.92 -12.24
N LEU A 205 -5.34 10.56 -12.51
CA LEU A 205 -5.50 12.00 -12.23
C LEU A 205 -5.68 12.38 -10.75
N ASN A 206 -6.13 11.47 -9.88
CA ASN A 206 -6.52 11.80 -8.51
C ASN A 206 -5.70 11.05 -7.44
N LYS A 207 -5.87 11.44 -6.18
CA LYS A 207 -5.06 10.93 -5.07
C LYS A 207 -5.39 9.48 -4.69
N TYR A 208 -6.64 9.03 -4.89
CA TYR A 208 -7.11 7.67 -4.59
C TYR A 208 -7.27 6.81 -5.85
N THR A 209 -6.28 6.92 -6.73
CA THR A 209 -6.32 6.35 -8.06
C THR A 209 -5.50 5.05 -8.14
N TYR A 210 -5.82 4.17 -9.11
CA TYR A 210 -5.24 2.83 -9.22
C TYR A 210 -3.71 2.83 -9.16
N LEU A 211 -3.04 3.69 -9.93
CA LEU A 211 -1.57 3.80 -9.96
C LEU A 211 -0.96 4.58 -8.78
N ARG A 212 -1.70 4.98 -7.75
CA ARG A 212 -1.09 5.59 -6.55
C ARG A 212 -0.87 4.59 -5.42
N ASN A 213 -1.53 3.43 -5.50
CA ASN A 213 -1.38 2.37 -4.53
C ASN A 213 -0.17 1.49 -4.91
N PRO A 214 0.86 1.35 -4.05
CA PRO A 214 2.05 0.55 -4.36
C PRO A 214 1.74 -0.93 -4.62
N TRP A 215 0.65 -1.44 -4.04
CA TRP A 215 0.21 -2.81 -4.27
C TRP A 215 -0.38 -3.02 -5.66
N ASN A 216 -0.98 -1.97 -6.24
CA ASN A 216 -1.49 -2.01 -7.60
C ASN A 216 -0.37 -1.77 -8.64
N TRP A 217 0.73 -1.11 -8.25
CA TRP A 217 1.94 -1.05 -9.08
C TRP A 217 2.52 -2.44 -9.34
N LEU A 218 2.50 -3.32 -8.34
CA LEU A 218 2.95 -4.70 -8.50
C LEU A 218 2.14 -5.41 -9.60
N ASP A 219 0.81 -5.28 -9.57
CA ASP A 219 -0.09 -5.84 -10.59
C ASP A 219 0.23 -5.27 -11.99
N PHE A 220 0.43 -3.95 -12.08
CA PHE A 220 0.83 -3.30 -13.33
C PHE A 220 2.17 -3.82 -13.87
N VAL A 221 3.21 -3.92 -13.03
CA VAL A 221 4.53 -4.44 -13.43
C VAL A 221 4.43 -5.88 -13.91
N VAL A 222 3.67 -6.71 -13.20
CA VAL A 222 3.46 -8.12 -13.58
C VAL A 222 2.80 -8.23 -14.95
N ILE A 223 1.73 -7.48 -15.21
CA ILE A 223 1.03 -7.49 -16.50
C ILE A 223 1.94 -6.97 -17.62
N THR A 224 2.63 -5.85 -17.38
CA THR A 224 3.51 -5.22 -18.38
C THR A 224 4.69 -6.12 -18.71
N SER A 225 5.29 -6.79 -17.72
CA SER A 225 6.33 -7.80 -17.93
C SER A 225 5.82 -9.00 -18.74
N GLY A 226 4.57 -9.43 -18.51
CA GLY A 226 3.91 -10.47 -19.29
C GLY A 226 3.76 -10.09 -20.76
N TYR A 227 3.27 -8.88 -21.05
CA TYR A 227 3.20 -8.38 -22.43
C TYR A 227 4.58 -8.17 -23.06
N ALA A 228 5.58 -7.72 -22.29
CA ALA A 228 6.94 -7.59 -22.77
C ALA A 228 7.53 -8.95 -23.20
N THR A 229 7.20 -10.04 -22.51
CA THR A 229 7.63 -11.39 -22.92
C THR A 229 6.99 -11.87 -24.23
N ILE A 230 5.85 -11.31 -24.63
CA ILE A 230 5.13 -11.68 -25.87
C ILE A 230 5.54 -10.77 -27.02
N GLY A 231 5.67 -9.46 -26.78
CA GLY A 231 5.95 -8.45 -27.81
C GLY A 231 7.42 -8.36 -28.20
N MET A 232 8.34 -8.88 -27.39
CA MET A 232 9.75 -8.95 -27.72
C MET A 232 10.09 -10.36 -28.22
N GLU A 233 10.08 -10.57 -29.55
CA GLU A 233 10.77 -11.70 -30.21
C GLU A 233 12.30 -11.56 -30.10
N VAL A 234 12.81 -11.17 -28.93
CA VAL A 234 14.21 -10.79 -28.77
C VAL A 234 14.98 -11.95 -28.16
N GLY A 235 15.84 -12.51 -29.00
CA GLY A 235 16.68 -13.66 -28.73
C GLY A 235 17.37 -13.65 -27.37
N ASN A 236 17.51 -14.86 -26.82
CA ASN A 236 18.34 -15.23 -25.67
C ASN A 236 18.14 -14.48 -24.34
N LEU A 237 17.04 -13.74 -24.15
CA LEU A 237 16.68 -13.24 -22.81
C LEU A 237 15.99 -14.34 -22.00
N ALA A 238 16.75 -15.39 -21.65
CA ALA A 238 16.29 -16.46 -20.75
C ALA A 238 15.72 -15.91 -19.43
N GLY A 239 16.22 -14.75 -18.98
CA GLY A 239 15.74 -14.05 -17.78
C GLY A 239 14.31 -13.50 -17.87
N LEU A 240 13.74 -13.27 -19.06
CA LEU A 240 12.36 -12.81 -19.19
C LEU A 240 11.36 -13.86 -18.68
N ARG A 241 11.72 -15.15 -18.74
CA ARG A 241 10.91 -16.24 -18.18
C ARG A 241 10.83 -16.16 -16.66
N THR A 242 11.86 -15.65 -15.99
CA THR A 242 11.89 -15.47 -14.52
C THR A 242 10.86 -14.44 -14.06
N PHE A 243 10.51 -13.44 -14.87
CA PHE A 243 9.48 -12.46 -14.52
C PHE A 243 8.09 -13.10 -14.34
N ARG A 244 7.84 -14.29 -14.89
CA ARG A 244 6.59 -15.04 -14.66
C ARG A 244 6.40 -15.38 -13.17
N VAL A 245 7.49 -15.58 -12.41
CA VAL A 245 7.45 -15.82 -10.96
C VAL A 245 6.88 -14.62 -10.20
N LEU A 246 7.02 -13.39 -10.73
CA LEU A 246 6.46 -12.19 -10.10
C LEU A 246 4.93 -12.25 -9.98
N ARG A 247 4.24 -13.05 -10.81
CA ARG A 247 2.79 -13.29 -10.69
C ARG A 247 2.42 -13.89 -9.33
N ALA A 248 3.29 -14.71 -8.73
CA ALA A 248 3.07 -15.24 -7.39
C ALA A 248 3.02 -14.12 -6.33
N LEU A 249 3.77 -13.03 -6.53
CA LEU A 249 3.75 -11.87 -5.63
C LEU A 249 2.42 -11.11 -5.68
N LYS A 250 1.60 -11.30 -6.72
CA LYS A 250 0.26 -10.71 -6.81
C LYS A 250 -0.64 -11.14 -5.65
N THR A 251 -0.41 -12.33 -5.07
CA THR A 251 -1.13 -12.81 -3.87
C THR A 251 -1.07 -11.80 -2.72
N VAL A 252 0.04 -11.08 -2.58
CA VAL A 252 0.22 -10.02 -1.59
C VAL A 252 -0.76 -8.88 -1.79
N SER A 253 -0.98 -8.47 -3.04
CA SER A 253 -1.87 -7.35 -3.36
C SER A 253 -3.34 -7.66 -3.03
N ILE A 254 -3.72 -8.95 -2.98
CA ILE A 254 -5.09 -9.41 -2.75
C ILE A 254 -5.35 -9.74 -1.29
N MET A 255 -4.37 -10.31 -0.57
CA MET A 255 -4.52 -10.69 0.84
C MET A 255 -4.16 -9.53 1.78
N PRO A 256 -5.14 -8.89 2.46
CA PRO A 256 -4.87 -7.75 3.33
C PRO A 256 -3.96 -8.11 4.52
N GLY A 257 -4.08 -9.34 5.05
CA GLY A 257 -3.20 -9.80 6.13
C GLY A 257 -1.72 -9.84 5.74
N LEU A 258 -1.42 -10.22 4.49
CA LEU A 258 -0.05 -10.30 3.99
C LEU A 258 0.58 -8.90 3.83
N LYS A 259 -0.22 -7.89 3.48
CA LYS A 259 0.24 -6.48 3.43
C LYS A 259 0.70 -5.98 4.78
N THR A 260 -0.02 -6.30 5.86
CA THR A 260 0.37 -5.92 7.22
C THR A 260 1.68 -6.57 7.62
N ILE A 261 1.85 -7.86 7.31
CA ILE A 261 3.10 -8.59 7.60
C ILE A 261 4.26 -7.95 6.84
N ILE A 262 4.11 -7.69 5.54
CA ILE A 262 5.18 -7.10 4.73
C ILE A 262 5.51 -5.68 5.18
N ASN A 263 4.52 -4.86 5.53
CA ASN A 263 4.78 -3.53 6.08
C ASN A 263 5.55 -3.59 7.40
N ALA A 264 5.23 -4.55 8.26
CA ALA A 264 5.98 -4.79 9.49
C ALA A 264 7.42 -5.24 9.19
N LEU A 265 7.61 -6.14 8.21
CA LEU A 265 8.94 -6.57 7.76
C LEU A 265 9.75 -5.38 7.23
N LEU A 266 9.19 -4.58 6.32
CA LEU A 266 9.85 -3.39 5.76
C LEU A 266 10.21 -2.37 6.84
N HIS A 267 9.35 -2.22 7.85
CA HIS A 267 9.66 -1.38 9.00
C HIS A 267 10.88 -1.91 9.80
N SER A 268 10.96 -3.22 10.02
CA SER A 268 12.12 -3.86 10.67
C SER A 268 13.39 -3.75 9.84
N PHE A 269 13.30 -3.84 8.51
CA PHE A 269 14.45 -3.63 7.61
C PHE A 269 15.08 -2.25 7.76
N LYS A 270 14.26 -1.20 7.97
CA LYS A 270 14.76 0.15 8.20
C LYS A 270 15.64 0.25 9.46
N GLN A 271 15.30 -0.49 10.51
CA GLN A 271 16.10 -0.55 11.73
C GLN A 271 17.39 -1.36 11.52
N LEU A 272 17.31 -2.46 10.75
CA LEU A 272 18.46 -3.28 10.42
C LEU A 272 19.50 -2.52 9.58
N ALA A 273 19.10 -1.55 8.76
CA ALA A 273 20.01 -0.77 7.92
C ALA A 273 21.14 -0.07 8.70
N GLU A 274 20.88 0.36 9.94
CA GLU A 274 21.89 0.96 10.80
C GLU A 274 22.95 -0.07 11.23
N VAL A 275 22.52 -1.24 11.70
CA VAL A 275 23.40 -2.36 12.08
C VAL A 275 24.17 -2.92 10.88
N MET A 276 23.52 -3.00 9.71
CA MET A 276 24.16 -3.42 8.47
C MET A 276 25.27 -2.47 8.05
N THR A 277 25.09 -1.16 8.25
CA THR A 277 26.12 -0.16 7.94
C THR A 277 27.37 -0.36 8.81
N LEU A 278 27.19 -0.57 10.12
CA LEU A 278 28.30 -0.89 11.03
C LEU A 278 29.00 -2.19 10.66
N THR A 279 28.23 -3.23 10.33
CA THR A 279 28.76 -4.53 9.92
C THR A 279 29.59 -4.42 8.64
N ILE A 280 29.08 -3.70 7.62
CA ILE A 280 29.81 -3.48 6.36
C ILE A 280 31.11 -2.70 6.60
N PHE A 281 31.09 -1.68 7.47
CA PHE A 281 32.31 -0.95 7.84
C PHE A 281 33.35 -1.85 8.50
N CYS A 282 32.93 -2.68 9.46
CA CYS A 282 33.81 -3.61 10.15
C CYS A 282 34.40 -4.65 9.18
N LEU A 283 33.56 -5.24 8.33
CA LEU A 283 34.00 -6.19 7.30
C LEU A 283 34.97 -5.54 6.30
N MET A 284 34.78 -4.27 5.96
CA MET A 284 35.70 -3.53 5.09
C MET A 284 37.11 -3.41 5.71
N VAL A 285 37.21 -3.06 7.00
CA VAL A 285 38.52 -2.95 7.69
C VAL A 285 39.23 -4.30 7.71
N PHE A 286 38.53 -5.37 8.07
CA PHE A 286 39.11 -6.72 8.06
C PHE A 286 39.47 -7.19 6.66
N ALA A 287 38.66 -6.86 5.64
CA ALA A 287 38.96 -7.18 4.26
C ALA A 287 40.24 -6.50 3.77
N LEU A 288 40.47 -5.23 4.14
CA LEU A 288 41.70 -4.51 3.77
C LEU A 288 42.93 -5.10 4.46
N PHE A 289 42.82 -5.43 5.75
CA PHE A 289 43.90 -6.10 6.48
C PHE A 289 44.23 -7.47 5.87
N ALA A 290 43.21 -8.30 5.64
CA ALA A 290 43.38 -9.62 5.06
C ALA A 290 43.94 -9.56 3.63
N LEU A 291 43.51 -8.59 2.81
CA LEU A 291 44.04 -8.42 1.47
C LEU A 291 45.54 -8.11 1.50
N GLN A 292 46.02 -7.28 2.43
CA GLN A 292 47.44 -6.97 2.55
C GLN A 292 48.27 -8.17 3.02
N VAL A 293 47.76 -8.94 4.00
CA VAL A 293 48.48 -10.09 4.56
C VAL A 293 48.49 -11.29 3.62
N TYR A 294 47.39 -11.55 2.93
CA TYR A 294 47.19 -12.76 2.12
C TYR A 294 47.27 -12.50 0.61
N MET A 295 47.82 -11.36 0.19
CA MET A 295 47.97 -11.06 -1.24
C MET A 295 48.88 -12.09 -1.90
N GLY A 296 48.35 -12.92 -2.80
CA GLY A 296 49.12 -13.89 -3.57
C GLY A 296 49.46 -15.19 -2.84
N GLU A 297 49.37 -15.24 -1.51
CA GLU A 297 49.72 -16.42 -0.71
C GLU A 297 48.86 -17.65 -1.05
N LEU A 298 47.58 -17.45 -1.38
CA LEU A 298 46.67 -18.52 -1.81
C LEU A 298 46.98 -19.10 -3.20
N ARG A 299 47.91 -18.51 -3.95
CA ARG A 299 48.37 -19.04 -5.25
C ARG A 299 49.62 -19.91 -5.14
N ASN A 300 50.20 -20.03 -3.94
CA ASN A 300 51.39 -20.85 -3.73
C ASN A 300 51.07 -22.32 -4.04
N LYS A 301 51.73 -22.87 -5.05
CA LYS A 301 51.66 -24.28 -5.46
C LYS A 301 53.06 -24.89 -5.38
N CYS A 302 53.15 -26.15 -4.96
CA CYS A 302 54.43 -26.87 -5.02
C CYS A 302 54.77 -27.16 -6.48
N VAL A 303 55.84 -26.55 -6.99
CA VAL A 303 56.37 -26.83 -8.32
C VAL A 303 57.41 -27.93 -8.21
N ARG A 304 57.33 -28.95 -9.09
CA ARG A 304 58.33 -30.03 -9.12
C ARG A 304 59.68 -29.46 -9.59
N ASN A 305 60.72 -29.65 -8.80
CA ASN A 305 62.08 -29.28 -9.22
C ASN A 305 62.54 -30.23 -10.34
N ILE A 306 62.89 -29.70 -11.51
CA ILE A 306 63.37 -30.48 -12.66
C ILE A 306 64.88 -30.24 -12.78
N GLU A 307 65.71 -31.21 -12.40
CA GLU A 307 67.18 -31.11 -12.41
C GLU A 307 67.83 -31.27 -13.81
N ALA A 308 67.13 -30.90 -14.88
CA ALA A 308 67.64 -31.04 -16.26
C ALA A 308 67.81 -29.66 -16.92
N ASP A 309 69.07 -29.29 -17.21
CA ASP A 309 69.54 -28.00 -17.75
C ASP A 309 69.02 -27.60 -19.16
N ASN A 310 67.98 -28.24 -19.69
CA ASN A 310 67.42 -27.91 -21.00
C ASN A 310 65.97 -28.39 -21.14
N VAL A 311 65.05 -27.76 -20.40
CA VAL A 311 63.61 -27.96 -20.65
C VAL A 311 63.04 -26.73 -21.35
N THR A 312 62.73 -26.88 -22.64
CA THR A 312 61.95 -25.91 -23.41
C THR A 312 60.53 -25.80 -22.84
N ALA A 313 59.87 -24.67 -23.07
CA ALA A 313 58.54 -24.33 -22.56
C ALA A 313 57.41 -25.36 -22.84
N ALA A 314 57.69 -26.41 -23.62
CA ALA A 314 56.78 -27.49 -23.96
C ALA A 314 56.55 -28.54 -22.85
N ASP A 315 57.44 -28.64 -21.85
CA ASP A 315 57.29 -29.58 -20.72
C ASP A 315 56.60 -28.98 -19.48
N TRP A 316 56.28 -27.68 -19.52
CA TRP A 316 55.43 -27.04 -18.52
C TRP A 316 53.97 -27.37 -18.82
N ARG A 317 53.47 -28.48 -18.27
CA ARG A 317 52.02 -28.72 -18.14
C ARG A 317 51.55 -28.17 -16.79
N GLU A 318 50.61 -27.24 -16.84
CA GLU A 318 49.89 -26.66 -15.69
C GLU A 318 49.13 -27.71 -14.86
#